data_AF-A0A318CIX3-F1
#
_entry.id   AF-A0A318CIX3-F1
#
_cell.length_a   1.000
_cell.length_b   1.000
_cell.length_c   1.000
_cell.angle_alpha   90.00
_cell.angle_beta   90.00
_cell.angle_gamma   90.00
#
_symmetry.space_group_name_H-M   'P 1'
#
loop_
_entity.id
_entity.type
_entity.pdbx_description
1 polymer ?
#
loop_
_entity_poly.entity_id
_entity_poly.type
_entity_poly.pdbx_seq_one_letter_code
_entity_poly.pdbx_strand_id
1 'polypeptide(L)'
;MPDVEKELAYFERHRDRIRYKYYRRKKIPIGSGAVESAIRRMINLRMKAPGTFWKEDTAEIFLYLRSQLISGRWDLCFKSET
;
A
#
# COMPACT_ATOMS: atom_id res chain seq x y z
N MET A 1 12.48 32.35 -5.95
CA MET A 1 11.08 31.88 -5.76
C MET A 1 11.11 30.89 -4.61
N PRO A 2 10.53 31.21 -3.45
CA PRO A 2 10.66 30.42 -2.22
C PRO A 2 10.26 28.94 -2.38
N ASP A 3 9.27 28.67 -3.24
CA ASP A 3 8.80 27.31 -3.50
C ASP A 3 9.83 26.47 -4.27
N VAL A 4 10.60 27.07 -5.18
CA VAL A 4 11.60 26.34 -5.98
C VAL A 4 12.76 25.85 -5.12
N GLU A 5 13.21 26.68 -4.16
CA GLU A 5 14.27 26.30 -3.21
C GLU A 5 13.81 25.16 -2.29
N LYS A 6 12.55 25.19 -1.85
CA LYS A 6 11.95 24.14 -1.03
C LYS A 6 11.85 22.81 -1.77
N GLU A 7 11.38 22.83 -3.03
CA GLU A 7 11.28 21.63 -3.85
C GLU A 7 12.68 21.05 -4.15
N LEU A 8 13.66 21.90 -4.45
CA LEU A 8 15.04 21.46 -4.67
C LEU A 8 15.61 20.77 -3.43
N ALA A 9 15.46 21.39 -2.24
CA ALA A 9 15.89 20.79 -0.98
C ALA A 9 15.19 19.45 -0.71
N TYR A 10 13.92 19.31 -1.08
CA TYR A 10 13.20 18.03 -0.98
C TYR A 10 13.83 16.95 -1.88
N PHE A 11 14.11 17.26 -3.15
CA PHE A 11 14.74 16.33 -4.08
C PHE A 11 16.16 15.94 -3.65
N GLU A 12 16.93 16.90 -3.13
CA GLU A 12 18.26 16.63 -2.59
C GLU A 12 18.21 15.70 -1.38
N ARG A 13 17.33 15.99 -0.42
CA ARG A 13 17.14 15.18 0.78
C ARG A 13 16.71 13.75 0.48
N HIS A 14 15.90 13.54 -0.57
CA HIS A 14 15.34 12.24 -0.92
C HIS A 14 16.01 11.57 -2.11
N ARG A 15 17.18 12.04 -2.55
CA ARG A 15 17.88 11.55 -3.75
C ARG A 15 18.03 10.03 -3.78
N ASP A 16 18.28 9.39 -2.64
CA ASP A 16 18.41 7.94 -2.51
C ASP A 16 17.12 7.14 -2.79
N ARG A 17 15.95 7.78 -2.63
CA ARG A 17 14.64 7.19 -2.92
C ARG A 17 14.28 7.28 -4.41
N ILE A 18 14.93 8.18 -5.15
CA ILE A 18 14.61 8.56 -6.54
C ILE A 18 15.57 7.87 -7.53
N ARG A 19 15.97 6.62 -7.24
CA ARG A 19 16.87 5.83 -8.09
C ARG A 19 16.16 5.19 -9.29
N TYR A 20 15.34 5.96 -10.00
CA TYR A 20 14.49 5.48 -11.10
C TYR A 20 15.26 4.80 -12.22
N LYS A 21 16.46 5.28 -12.57
CA LYS A 21 17.32 4.65 -13.59
C LYS A 21 17.71 3.22 -13.19
N TYR A 22 18.03 2.99 -11.92
CA TYR A 22 18.35 1.67 -11.38
C TYR A 22 17.10 0.77 -11.41
N TYR A 23 15.97 1.25 -10.90
CA TYR A 23 14.71 0.49 -10.87
C TYR A 23 14.21 0.12 -12.27
N ARG A 24 14.28 1.05 -13.24
CA ARG A 24 13.97 0.77 -14.66
C ARG A 24 14.86 -0.32 -15.24
N ARG A 25 16.17 -0.28 -15.01
CA ARG A 25 17.11 -1.33 -15.48
C ARG A 25 16.80 -2.69 -14.86
N LYS A 26 16.37 -2.72 -13.60
CA LYS A 26 15.97 -3.94 -12.89
C LYS A 26 14.52 -4.38 -13.19
N LYS A 27 13.79 -3.67 -14.06
CA LYS A 27 12.36 -3.90 -14.34
C LYS A 27 11.47 -3.87 -13.09
N ILE A 28 11.88 -3.12 -12.07
CA ILE A 28 11.10 -2.92 -10.85
C ILE A 28 10.00 -1.88 -11.17
N PRO A 29 8.73 -2.14 -10.80
CA PRO A 29 7.66 -1.16 -10.95
C PRO A 29 7.99 0.15 -10.23
N ILE A 30 7.92 1.27 -10.96
CA ILE A 30 8.19 2.62 -10.42
C ILE A 30 6.93 3.42 -10.13
N GLY A 31 5.76 2.93 -10.55
CA GLY A 31 4.47 3.58 -10.34
C GLY A 31 3.74 3.07 -9.11
N SER A 32 2.92 3.93 -8.51
CA SER A 32 2.05 3.62 -7.36
C SER A 32 0.81 2.81 -7.73
N GLY A 33 0.50 2.61 -9.02
CA GLY A 33 -0.76 2.02 -9.47
C GLY A 33 -1.08 0.64 -8.89
N ALA A 34 -0.09 -0.21 -8.67
CA ALA A 34 -0.30 -1.51 -8.01
C ALA A 34 -0.74 -1.33 -6.54
N VAL A 35 -0.14 -0.38 -5.82
CA VAL A 35 -0.48 -0.05 -4.44
C VAL A 35 -1.85 0.62 -4.37
N GLU A 36 -2.14 1.57 -5.25
CA GLU A 36 -3.45 2.23 -5.35
C GLU A 36 -4.57 1.23 -5.66
N SER A 37 -4.32 0.29 -6.58
CA SER A 37 -5.25 -0.80 -6.90
C SER A 37 -5.48 -1.71 -5.69
N ALA A 38 -4.42 -2.04 -4.93
CA ALA A 38 -4.54 -2.80 -3.69
C ALA A 38 -5.40 -2.07 -2.66
N ILE A 39 -5.15 -0.78 -2.41
CA ILE A 39 -5.95 0.07 -1.50
C ILE A 39 -7.42 0.10 -1.94
N ARG A 40 -7.68 0.27 -3.24
CA ARG A 40 -9.04 0.27 -3.78
C ARG A 40 -9.76 -1.05 -3.47
N ARG A 41 -9.12 -2.18 -3.72
CA ARG A 41 -9.74 -3.52 -3.60
C ARG A 41 -9.87 -3.98 -2.14
N MET A 42 -8.85 -3.73 -1.32
CA MET A 42 -8.81 -4.17 0.07
C MET A 42 -9.65 -3.25 0.97
N ILE A 43 -9.48 -1.93 0.85
CA ILE A 43 -10.04 -0.96 1.77
C ILE A 43 -11.29 -0.30 1.18
N ASN A 44 -11.17 0.42 0.06
CA ASN A 44 -12.25 1.31 -0.40
C ASN A 44 -13.55 0.57 -0.70
N LEU A 45 -13.46 -0.58 -1.37
CA LEU A 45 -14.64 -1.37 -1.77
C LEU A 45 -15.34 -2.11 -0.61
N ARG A 46 -14.74 -2.17 0.59
CA ARG A 46 -15.32 -2.97 1.70
C ARG A 46 -15.36 -2.24 3.03
N MET A 47 -14.26 -1.62 3.43
CA MET A 47 -14.12 -0.94 4.71
C MET A 47 -14.72 0.46 4.67
N LYS A 48 -14.59 1.15 3.51
CA LYS A 48 -15.12 2.49 3.27
C LYS A 48 -16.44 2.49 2.44
N ALA A 49 -17.18 1.38 2.48
CA ALA A 49 -18.44 1.28 1.76
C ALA A 49 -19.54 2.15 2.43
N PRO A 50 -20.52 2.67 1.66
CA PRO A 50 -21.62 3.46 2.22
C PRO A 50 -22.36 2.73 3.34
N GLY A 51 -22.72 3.45 4.42
CA GLY A 51 -23.44 2.88 5.56
C GLY A 51 -22.65 1.90 6.42
N THR A 52 -21.32 1.82 6.24
CA THR A 52 -20.48 0.90 7.02
C THR A 52 -19.83 1.64 8.19
N PHE A 53 -19.99 1.08 9.39
CA PHE A 53 -19.34 1.55 10.61
C PHE A 53 -18.55 0.40 11.21
N TRP A 54 -17.32 0.69 11.62
CA TRP A 54 -16.44 -0.30 12.23
C TRP A 54 -15.93 0.21 13.57
N LYS A 55 -15.76 -0.71 14.52
CA LYS A 55 -14.85 -0.51 15.65
C LYS A 55 -13.43 -0.78 15.17
N GLU A 56 -12.45 -0.05 15.67
CA GLU A 56 -11.04 -0.12 15.24
C GLU A 56 -10.49 -1.55 15.31
N ASP A 57 -10.65 -2.22 16.46
CA ASP A 57 -10.20 -3.59 16.67
C ASP A 57 -10.79 -4.57 15.64
N THR A 58 -12.08 -4.43 15.34
CA THR A 58 -12.75 -5.29 14.35
C THR A 58 -12.33 -4.94 12.93
N ALA A 59 -12.08 -3.65 12.64
CA ALA A 59 -11.65 -3.21 11.32
C ALA A 59 -10.29 -3.81 10.94
N GLU A 60 -9.34 -3.82 11.88
CA GLU A 60 -8.00 -4.36 11.68
C GLU A 60 -8.05 -5.87 11.37
N ILE A 61 -8.80 -6.64 12.17
CA ILE A 61 -8.96 -8.09 11.96
C ILE A 61 -9.56 -8.37 10.58
N PHE A 62 -10.62 -7.65 10.19
CA PHE A 62 -11.25 -7.84 8.88
C PHE A 62 -10.33 -7.42 7.73
N LEU A 63 -9.55 -6.35 7.89
CA LEU A 63 -8.57 -5.93 6.89
C LEU A 63 -7.48 -6.99 6.70
N TYR A 64 -7.01 -7.60 7.78
CA TYR A 64 -6.03 -8.69 7.73
C TYR A 64 -6.60 -9.90 6.97
N LEU A 65 -7.76 -10.41 7.38
CA LEU A 65 -8.41 -11.56 6.74
C LEU A 65 -8.66 -11.31 5.25
N ARG A 66 -9.15 -10.12 4.91
CA ARG A 66 -9.39 -9.72 3.52
C ARG A 66 -8.11 -9.65 2.69
N SER A 67 -7.01 -9.19 3.29
CA SER A 67 -5.70 -9.15 2.63
C SER A 67 -5.21 -10.56 2.28
N GLN A 68 -5.38 -11.52 3.18
CA GLN A 68 -5.02 -12.92 2.90
C GLN A 68 -5.92 -13.52 1.82
N LEU A 69 -7.23 -13.25 1.86
CA LEU A 69 -8.17 -13.71 0.84
C LEU A 69 -7.82 -13.17 -0.56
N ILE A 70 -7.59 -11.86 -0.70
CA ILE A 70 -7.32 -11.23 -2.01
C ILE A 70 -5.94 -11.64 -2.56
N SER A 71 -4.96 -11.89 -1.69
CA SER A 71 -3.63 -12.33 -2.08
C SER A 71 -3.52 -13.84 -2.33
N GLY A 72 -4.60 -14.61 -2.15
CA GLY A 72 -4.61 -16.07 -2.32
C GLY A 72 -3.85 -16.81 -1.23
N ARG A 73 -3.70 -16.22 -0.04
CA ARG A 73 -2.92 -16.75 1.09
C ARG A 73 -3.82 -17.16 2.26
N TRP A 74 -5.07 -17.49 1.99
CA TRP A 74 -6.08 -17.82 3.00
C TRP A 74 -5.63 -18.93 3.95
N ASP A 75 -4.94 -19.95 3.43
CA ASP A 75 -4.46 -21.08 4.22
C ASP A 75 -3.45 -20.69 5.30
N LEU A 76 -2.75 -19.55 5.16
CA LEU A 76 -1.83 -19.06 6.19
C LEU A 76 -2.56 -18.58 7.45
N CYS A 77 -3.85 -18.21 7.36
CA CYS A 77 -4.63 -17.78 8.52
C CYS A 77 -4.91 -18.91 9.52
N PHE A 78 -4.93 -20.16 9.05
CA PHE A 78 -5.41 -21.31 9.82
C PHE A 78 -4.35 -22.41 9.99
N LYS A 79 -3.15 -22.22 9.46
CA LYS A 79 -2.02 -23.10 9.79
C LYS A 79 -1.64 -22.87 11.24
N SER A 80 -2.10 -23.77 12.10
CA SER A 80 -1.49 -23.99 13.41
C SER A 80 -0.10 -24.58 13.21
N GLU A 81 0.90 -24.03 13.89
CA GLU A 81 2.18 -24.71 14.08
C GLU A 81 1.87 -26.12 14.62
N THR A 82 2.24 -27.13 13.85
CA THR A 82 2.34 -28.53 14.32
C THR A 82 3.80 -28.79 14.59
#